data_AF-A0A1F2YRD6-F1
#
_entry.id   AF-A0A1F2YRD6-F1
#
_cell.length_a   1.000
_cell.length_b   1.000
_cell.length_c   1.000
_cell.angle_alpha   90.00
_cell.angle_beta   90.00
_cell.angle_gamma   90.00
#
_symmetry.space_group_name_H-M   'P 1'
#
loop_
_entity.id
_entity.type
_entity.pdbx_description
1 polymer ?
#
loop_
_entity_poly.entity_id
_entity_poly.type
_entity_poly.pdbx_seq_one_letter_code
_entity_poly.pdbx_strand_id
1 'polypeptide(L)'
;MPNLTVGAAYTGDHINLTVADGSTDWAVGAVINVTVSGTGEFSELAPAAFDGSQIAAGVLYDAVDASLADAPAVAVVRNAELNAAEISWPDAITDGQKAVALAQLSAINLIAR
;
A
#
# COMPACT_ATOMS: atom_id res chain seq x y z
N MET A 1 15.73 4.14 14.03
CA MET A 1 15.24 2.78 14.30
C MET A 1 16.15 2.12 15.33
N PRO A 2 15.60 1.35 16.27
CA PRO A 2 16.42 0.58 17.22
C PRO A 2 17.25 -0.47 16.48
N ASN A 3 18.36 -0.91 17.08
CA ASN A 3 19.16 -1.99 16.52
C ASN A 3 18.40 -3.33 16.68
N LEU A 4 18.46 -4.16 15.64
CA LEU A 4 17.98 -5.53 15.71
C LEU A 4 18.81 -6.32 16.73
N THR A 5 18.14 -7.02 17.63
CA THR A 5 18.78 -7.85 18.67
C THR A 5 18.30 -9.28 18.55
N VAL A 6 19.22 -10.24 18.61
CA VAL A 6 18.90 -11.67 18.53
C VAL A 6 17.93 -12.06 19.64
N GLY A 7 16.92 -12.86 19.29
CA GLY A 7 15.93 -13.39 20.23
C GLY A 7 14.94 -12.34 20.78
N ALA A 8 15.08 -11.07 20.38
CA ALA A 8 14.16 -10.00 20.73
C ALA A 8 13.26 -9.67 19.54
N ALA A 9 11.97 -9.45 19.81
CA ALA A 9 11.06 -8.96 18.79
C ALA A 9 11.47 -7.55 18.36
N TYR A 10 11.71 -7.38 17.06
CA TYR A 10 11.78 -6.09 16.44
C TYR A 10 10.37 -5.67 16.04
N THR A 11 9.92 -4.54 16.57
CA THR A 11 8.61 -3.95 16.27
C THR A 11 8.85 -2.58 15.67
N GLY A 12 8.45 -2.40 14.42
CA GLY A 12 8.38 -1.10 13.77
C GLY A 12 7.06 -0.94 13.02
N ASP A 13 6.81 0.27 12.54
CA ASP A 13 5.56 0.60 11.83
C ASP A 13 5.44 -0.11 10.47
N HIS A 14 6.57 -0.52 9.88
CA HIS A 14 6.63 -1.12 8.54
C HIS A 14 7.02 -2.59 8.53
N ILE A 15 7.72 -3.08 9.57
CA ILE A 15 8.21 -4.44 9.62
C ILE A 15 8.30 -4.93 11.07
N ASN A 16 7.78 -6.15 11.28
CA ASN A 16 7.87 -6.87 12.54
C ASN A 16 8.53 -8.21 12.28
N LEU A 17 9.60 -8.50 13.00
CA LEU A 17 10.33 -9.76 12.85
C LEU A 17 11.08 -10.10 14.12
N THR A 18 11.33 -11.39 14.32
CA THR A 18 12.23 -11.89 15.36
C THR A 18 13.28 -12.73 14.67
N VAL A 19 14.55 -12.47 14.96
CA VAL A 19 15.67 -13.22 14.40
C VAL A 19 16.30 -14.10 15.47
N ALA A 20 16.50 -15.36 15.13
CA ALA A 20 17.27 -16.31 15.91
C ALA A 20 18.59 -16.58 15.18
N ASP A 21 19.69 -16.68 15.91
CA ASP A 21 21.02 -17.02 15.39
C ASP A 21 21.32 -18.53 15.41
N GLY A 22 20.46 -19.31 16.07
CA GLY A 22 20.61 -20.76 16.13
C GLY A 22 21.89 -21.12 16.88
N SER A 23 22.82 -21.83 16.23
CA SER A 23 24.05 -22.31 16.87
C SER A 23 25.32 -21.59 16.42
N THR A 24 25.29 -20.78 15.37
CA THR A 24 26.48 -20.09 14.84
C THR A 24 26.23 -18.60 14.85
N ASP A 25 27.04 -17.89 15.62
CA ASP A 25 26.97 -16.44 15.74
C ASP A 25 27.10 -15.77 14.37
N TRP A 26 26.39 -14.64 14.22
CA TRP A 26 26.41 -13.88 12.99
C TRP A 26 27.78 -13.22 12.83
N ALA A 27 28.40 -13.42 11.66
CA ALA A 27 29.63 -12.71 11.32
C ALA A 27 29.36 -11.20 11.14
N VAL A 28 30.39 -10.39 11.38
CA VAL A 28 30.35 -8.95 11.04
C VAL A 28 30.04 -8.81 9.55
N GLY A 29 29.01 -8.03 9.22
CA GLY A 29 28.54 -7.83 7.85
C GLY A 29 27.52 -8.86 7.34
N ALA A 30 27.00 -9.72 8.21
CA ALA A 30 25.88 -10.59 7.84
C ALA A 30 24.64 -9.78 7.45
N VAL A 31 23.95 -10.21 6.38
CA VAL A 31 22.81 -9.52 5.78
C VAL A 31 21.56 -10.40 5.89
N ILE A 32 20.44 -9.80 6.27
CA ILE A 32 19.10 -10.42 6.21
C ILE A 32 18.39 -9.89 4.98
N ASN A 33 18.06 -10.78 4.05
CA ASN A 33 17.24 -10.42 2.90
C ASN A 33 15.78 -10.54 3.29
N VAL A 34 15.07 -9.41 3.32
CA VAL A 34 13.61 -9.38 3.42
C VAL A 34 13.06 -9.22 2.00
N THR A 35 12.29 -10.19 1.55
CA THR A 35 11.58 -10.11 0.27
C THR A 35 10.16 -9.61 0.52
N VAL A 36 9.78 -8.53 -0.15
CA VAL A 36 8.41 -8.00 -0.12
C VAL A 36 7.75 -8.33 -1.46
N SER A 37 6.64 -9.04 -1.42
CA SER A 37 5.82 -9.36 -2.60
C SER A 37 4.40 -8.81 -2.40
N GLY A 38 3.92 -8.04 -3.38
CA GLY A 38 2.50 -7.71 -3.45
C GLY A 38 1.69 -8.86 -4.03
N THR A 39 0.39 -8.91 -3.73
CA THR A 39 -0.55 -9.87 -4.32
C THR A 39 -0.97 -9.48 -5.74
N GLY A 40 -0.76 -8.20 -6.12
CA GLY A 40 -1.24 -7.64 -7.38
C GLY A 40 -2.73 -7.28 -7.34
N GLU A 41 -3.35 -7.38 -6.17
CA GLU A 41 -4.73 -6.99 -5.92
C GLU A 41 -4.83 -5.48 -5.65
N PHE A 42 -6.06 -4.98 -5.75
CA PHE A 42 -6.41 -3.60 -5.43
C PHE A 42 -7.34 -3.60 -4.23
N SER A 43 -7.17 -2.62 -3.34
CA SER A 43 -8.06 -2.35 -2.23
C SER A 43 -8.58 -0.92 -2.30
N GLU A 44 -9.53 -0.59 -1.43
CA GLU A 44 -9.89 0.82 -1.20
C GLU A 44 -8.65 1.62 -0.74
N LEU A 45 -8.57 2.88 -1.20
CA LEU A 45 -7.48 3.80 -0.85
C LEU A 45 -7.49 4.07 0.66
N ALA A 46 -6.39 3.77 1.35
CA ALA A 46 -6.23 4.04 2.78
C ALA A 46 -5.00 4.92 3.01
N PRO A 47 -5.12 6.27 3.00
CA PRO A 47 -3.96 7.17 3.02
C PRO A 47 -3.04 7.08 4.25
N ALA A 48 -3.51 6.47 5.35
CA ALA A 48 -2.74 6.27 6.58
C ALA A 48 -2.10 4.87 6.67
N ALA A 49 -2.32 3.99 5.69
CA ALA A 49 -1.75 2.65 5.66
C ALA A 49 -0.28 2.65 5.23
N PHE A 50 0.36 1.49 5.40
CA PHE A 50 1.76 1.24 5.03
C PHE A 50 1.93 -0.03 4.19
N ASP A 51 0.83 -0.60 3.69
CA ASP A 51 0.76 -1.88 2.98
C ASP A 51 0.67 -1.75 1.45
N GLY A 52 0.69 -0.51 0.94
CA GLY A 52 0.53 -0.17 -0.48
C GLY A 52 -0.81 0.47 -0.80
N SER A 53 -1.84 0.24 0.03
CA SER A 53 -3.17 0.84 -0.15
C SER A 53 -3.20 2.37 0.05
N GLN A 54 -2.14 2.96 0.60
CA GLN A 54 -1.96 4.41 0.69
C GLN A 54 -1.67 5.10 -0.66
N ILE A 55 -1.43 4.33 -1.73
CA ILE A 55 -1.09 4.83 -3.05
C ILE A 55 -2.29 4.65 -3.99
N ALA A 56 -2.84 5.75 -4.49
CA ALA A 56 -3.92 5.69 -5.48
C ALA A 56 -3.39 5.11 -6.81
N ALA A 57 -3.84 3.90 -7.15
CA ALA A 57 -3.35 3.13 -8.30
C ALA A 57 -4.38 2.99 -9.44
N GLY A 58 -5.60 3.49 -9.26
CA GLY A 58 -6.67 3.43 -10.24
C GLY A 58 -8.00 3.94 -9.66
N VAL A 59 -9.05 3.89 -10.48
CA VAL A 59 -10.42 4.22 -10.07
C VAL A 59 -11.34 3.06 -10.40
N LEU A 60 -12.09 2.60 -9.40
CA LEU A 60 -13.07 1.53 -9.54
C LEU A 60 -14.22 1.99 -10.45
N TYR A 61 -14.60 1.16 -11.42
CA TYR A 61 -15.63 1.51 -12.40
C TYR A 61 -17.06 1.39 -11.83
N ASP A 62 -17.31 0.31 -11.09
CA ASP A 62 -18.60 0.06 -10.43
C ASP A 62 -18.38 -0.59 -9.07
N ALA A 63 -19.31 -0.36 -8.14
CA ALA A 63 -19.20 -0.85 -6.77
C ALA A 63 -19.11 -2.37 -6.73
N VAL A 64 -18.16 -2.89 -5.96
CA VAL A 64 -18.03 -4.33 -5.68
C VAL A 64 -17.93 -4.51 -4.18
N ASP A 65 -18.66 -5.50 -3.64
CA ASP A 65 -18.54 -5.88 -2.23
C ASP A 65 -17.41 -6.90 -2.08
N ALA A 66 -16.27 -6.45 -1.55
CA ALA A 66 -15.12 -7.28 -1.21
C ALA A 66 -14.92 -7.39 0.32
N SER A 67 -15.98 -7.19 1.11
CA SER A 67 -15.87 -7.14 2.59
C SER A 67 -15.56 -8.50 3.24
N LEU A 68 -15.90 -9.61 2.58
CA LEU A 68 -15.69 -10.97 3.10
C LEU A 68 -14.55 -11.73 2.40
N ALA A 69 -14.27 -11.41 1.14
CA ALA A 69 -13.25 -12.02 0.31
C ALA A 69 -13.02 -11.18 -0.96
N ASP A 70 -11.92 -11.46 -1.67
CA ASP A 70 -11.61 -10.81 -2.94
C ASP A 70 -12.72 -11.05 -3.98
N ALA A 71 -13.07 -9.98 -4.70
CA ALA A 71 -14.12 -10.01 -5.71
C ALA A 71 -13.58 -9.47 -7.05
N PRO A 72 -13.96 -10.07 -8.19
CA PRO A 72 -13.58 -9.55 -9.49
C PRO A 72 -14.24 -8.20 -9.73
N ALA A 73 -13.44 -7.21 -10.15
CA ALA A 73 -13.89 -5.86 -10.42
C ALA A 73 -13.28 -5.29 -11.71
N VAL A 74 -13.88 -4.23 -12.23
CA VAL A 74 -13.34 -3.45 -13.34
C VAL A 74 -12.84 -2.13 -12.79
N ALA A 75 -11.59 -1.79 -13.11
CA ALA A 75 -10.98 -0.53 -12.72
C ALA A 75 -10.32 0.15 -13.92
N VAL A 76 -10.35 1.48 -13.92
CA VAL A 76 -9.56 2.31 -14.82
C VAL A 76 -8.18 2.50 -14.17
N VAL A 77 -7.15 1.88 -14.75
CA VAL A 77 -5.80 1.80 -14.15
C VAL A 77 -4.72 2.54 -14.95
N ARG A 78 -5.06 3.07 -16.13
CA ARG A 78 -4.14 3.87 -16.97
C ARG A 78 -4.90 4.61 -18.08
N ASN A 79 -4.30 5.71 -18.55
CA ASN A 79 -4.68 6.44 -19.78
C ASN A 79 -6.18 6.79 -19.89
N ALA A 80 -6.66 7.64 -18.99
CA ALA A 80 -8.02 8.16 -19.04
C ALA A 80 -8.09 9.58 -18.50
N GLU A 81 -9.13 10.31 -18.91
CA GLU A 81 -9.57 11.51 -18.21
C GLU A 81 -10.78 11.15 -17.34
N LEU A 82 -10.78 11.64 -16.10
CA LEU A 82 -11.82 11.37 -15.10
C LEU A 82 -12.50 12.68 -14.74
N ASN A 83 -13.80 12.65 -14.50
CA ASN A 83 -14.50 13.80 -13.93
C ASN A 83 -14.20 13.85 -12.43
N ALA A 84 -13.45 14.86 -11.99
CA ALA A 84 -13.02 14.96 -10.60
C ALA A 84 -14.20 15.05 -9.61
N ALA A 85 -15.33 15.59 -10.06
CA ALA A 85 -16.54 15.74 -9.24
C ALA A 85 -17.31 14.42 -9.04
N GLU A 86 -17.06 13.40 -9.86
CA GLU A 86 -17.74 12.10 -9.79
C GLU A 86 -16.91 11.03 -9.06
N ILE A 87 -15.67 11.35 -8.69
CA ILE A 87 -14.82 10.45 -7.91
C ILE A 87 -15.39 10.34 -6.49
N SER A 88 -15.85 9.14 -6.16
CA SER A 88 -16.20 8.79 -4.78
C SER A 88 -14.93 8.52 -3.98
N TRP A 89 -14.87 9.07 -2.77
CA TRP A 89 -13.70 8.99 -1.91
C TRP A 89 -13.99 8.17 -0.64
N PRO A 90 -12.99 7.49 -0.06
CA PRO A 90 -13.13 6.78 1.21
C PRO A 90 -13.59 7.72 2.33
N ASP A 91 -14.24 7.15 3.33
CA ASP A 91 -14.68 7.93 4.50
C ASP A 91 -13.51 8.62 5.21
N ALA A 92 -13.77 9.81 5.75
CA ALA A 92 -12.81 10.63 6.50
C ALA A 92 -11.54 11.09 5.74
N ILE A 93 -11.46 10.91 4.42
CA ILE A 93 -10.34 11.44 3.63
C ILE A 93 -10.31 12.98 3.61
N THR A 94 -9.14 13.54 3.90
CA THR A 94 -8.93 15.00 3.90
C THR A 94 -8.66 15.52 2.50
N ASP A 95 -8.90 16.82 2.28
CA ASP A 95 -8.63 17.45 0.98
C ASP A 95 -7.14 17.39 0.59
N GLY A 96 -6.23 17.44 1.57
CA GLY A 96 -4.80 17.23 1.34
C GLY A 96 -4.50 15.82 0.82
N GLN A 97 -5.15 14.79 1.37
CA GLN A 97 -5.01 13.41 0.91
C GLN A 97 -5.63 13.20 -0.47
N LYS A 98 -6.77 13.83 -0.77
CA LYS A 98 -7.35 13.82 -2.12
C LYS A 98 -6.39 14.42 -3.14
N ALA A 99 -5.77 15.56 -2.83
CA ALA A 99 -4.79 16.19 -3.71
C ALA A 99 -3.58 15.29 -3.99
N VAL A 100 -3.09 14.58 -2.96
CA VAL A 100 -2.01 13.58 -3.12
C VAL A 100 -2.47 12.42 -4.00
N ALA A 101 -3.67 11.88 -3.77
CA ALA A 101 -4.22 10.80 -4.58
C ALA A 101 -4.38 11.20 -6.06
N LEU A 102 -4.90 12.40 -6.33
CA LEU A 102 -5.00 12.93 -7.70
C LEU A 102 -3.63 13.10 -8.37
N ALA A 103 -2.60 13.51 -7.62
CA ALA A 103 -1.24 13.59 -8.14
C ALA A 103 -0.66 12.20 -8.47
N GLN A 104 -0.94 11.19 -7.63
CA GLN A 104 -0.55 9.80 -7.88
C GLN A 104 -1.25 9.22 -9.13
N LEU A 105 -2.56 9.45 -9.28
CA LEU A 105 -3.32 9.05 -10.47
C LEU A 105 -2.78 9.75 -11.73
N SER A 106 -2.44 11.03 -11.64
CA SER A 106 -1.85 11.77 -12.75
C SER A 106 -0.51 11.17 -13.22
N ALA A 107 0.31 10.69 -12.27
CA ALA A 107 1.58 10.04 -12.58
C ALA A 107 1.43 8.73 -13.40
N ILE A 108 0.25 8.09 -13.35
CA ILE A 108 -0.11 6.91 -14.15
C ILE A 108 -1.02 7.25 -15.35
N ASN A 109 -1.08 8.53 -15.75
CA ASN A 109 -1.90 9.05 -16.86
C ASN A 109 -3.42 8.90 -16.65
N LEU A 110 -3.87 8.96 -15.39
CA LEU A 110 -5.28 9.14 -15.04
C LEU A 110 -5.49 10.58 -14.61
N ILE A 111 -6.00 11.41 -15.52
CA ILE A 111 -6.08 12.87 -15.33
C ILE A 111 -7.49 13.25 -14.90
N ALA A 112 -7.65 13.64 -13.63
CA ALA A 112 -8.92 14.18 -13.15
C ALA A 112 -9.07 15.65 -13.58
N ARG A 113 -10.25 16.03 -14.07
CA ARG A 113 -10.59 17.40 -14.53
C ARG A 113 -11.89 17.90 -13.92
#